data_AF-A0A3A0G8M3-F1
#
_entry.id   AF-A0A3A0G8M3-F1
#
_cell.length_a   1.000
_cell.length_b   1.000
_cell.length_c   1.000
_cell.angle_alpha   90.00
_cell.angle_beta   90.00
_cell.angle_gamma   90.00
#
_symmetry.space_group_name_H-M   'P 1'
#
loop_
_entity.id
_entity.type
_entity.pdbx_description
1 polymer ?
#
loop_
_entity_poly.entity_id
_entity_poly.type
_entity_poly.pdbx_seq_one_letter_code
_entity_poly.pdbx_strand_id
1 'polypeptide(L)'
;MNRLFISIVVVFAIIAGLLIFQASKSGTSLVLTPEELIAKGSDVSTQRIRVAGRVAELPIDYSLEPEPTLKFSIENPGKGGGAIVAVLYKDLKPDMFASGRDVIIDGSFENGTLLATNLLTQCPSKYEPPSPDKSYSKPQ
;
A
#
# COMPACT_ATOMS: atom_id res chain seq x y z
N MET A 1 -53.76 -13.33 -3.16
CA MET A 1 -52.81 -12.19 -3.18
C MET A 1 -51.66 -12.34 -2.19
N ASN A 2 -51.91 -12.70 -0.92
CA ASN A 2 -50.87 -12.68 0.13
C ASN A 2 -49.73 -13.70 -0.04
N ARG A 3 -49.99 -14.88 -0.64
CA ARG A 3 -48.96 -15.92 -0.86
C ARG A 3 -47.85 -15.46 -1.82
N LEU A 4 -48.20 -14.63 -2.80
CA LEU A 4 -47.27 -14.10 -3.80
C LEU A 4 -46.41 -12.98 -3.20
N PHE A 5 -47.01 -12.14 -2.35
CA PHE A 5 -46.31 -11.13 -1.56
C PHE A 5 -45.31 -11.75 -0.57
N ILE A 6 -45.70 -12.82 0.13
CA ILE A 6 -44.81 -13.52 1.08
C ILE A 6 -43.61 -14.12 0.35
N SER A 7 -43.80 -14.75 -0.81
CA SER A 7 -42.68 -15.28 -1.60
C SER A 7 -41.71 -14.21 -2.06
N ILE A 8 -42.21 -13.04 -2.50
CA ILE A 8 -41.35 -11.92 -2.92
C ILE A 8 -40.51 -11.40 -1.75
N VAL A 9 -41.10 -11.24 -0.57
CA VAL A 9 -40.39 -10.77 0.63
C VAL A 9 -39.31 -11.75 1.06
N VAL A 10 -39.59 -13.05 1.01
CA VAL A 10 -38.62 -14.10 1.37
C VAL A 10 -37.44 -14.11 0.40
N VAL A 11 -37.70 -14.05 -0.91
CA VAL A 11 -36.64 -13.98 -1.93
C VAL A 11 -35.80 -12.72 -1.75
N PHE A 12 -36.43 -11.58 -1.50
CA PHE A 12 -35.72 -10.32 -1.26
C PHE A 12 -34.84 -10.39 0.00
N ALA A 13 -35.32 -11.00 1.08
CA ALA A 13 -34.55 -11.18 2.31
C ALA A 13 -33.33 -12.09 2.11
N ILE A 14 -33.46 -13.15 1.31
CA ILE A 14 -32.34 -14.05 0.97
C ILE A 14 -31.28 -13.30 0.15
N ILE A 15 -31.71 -12.54 -0.87
CA ILE A 15 -30.80 -11.74 -1.71
C ILE A 15 -30.09 -10.69 -0.85
N ALA A 16 -30.82 -9.96 0.01
CA ALA A 16 -30.24 -8.98 0.91
C ALA A 16 -29.23 -9.62 1.87
N GLY A 17 -29.55 -10.78 2.45
CA GLY A 17 -28.63 -11.53 3.31
C GLY A 17 -27.35 -11.96 2.59
N LEU A 18 -27.46 -12.46 1.35
CA LEU A 18 -26.31 -12.81 0.52
C LEU A 18 -25.44 -11.59 0.21
N LEU A 19 -26.04 -10.45 -0.10
CA LEU A 19 -25.30 -9.21 -0.36
C LEU A 19 -24.55 -8.71 0.88
N ILE A 20 -25.16 -8.76 2.06
CA ILE A 20 -24.52 -8.37 3.33
C ILE A 20 -23.34 -9.31 3.66
N PHE A 21 -23.53 -10.62 3.46
CA PHE A 21 -22.47 -11.60 3.68
C PHE A 21 -21.28 -11.38 2.73
N GLN A 22 -21.56 -11.10 1.45
CA GLN A 22 -20.53 -10.77 0.47
C GLN A 22 -19.82 -9.45 0.81
N ALA A 23 -20.56 -8.42 1.24
CA ALA A 23 -20.00 -7.13 1.65
C ALA A 23 -19.08 -7.27 2.87
N SER A 24 -19.41 -8.15 3.81
CA SER A 24 -18.58 -8.39 5.01
C SER A 24 -17.20 -8.99 4.70
N LYS A 25 -17.08 -9.72 3.58
CA LYS A 25 -15.79 -10.25 3.10
C LYS A 25 -14.96 -9.24 2.31
N SER A 26 -15.55 -8.09 1.97
CA SER A 26 -14.99 -7.13 1.02
C SER A 26 -14.51 -5.87 1.77
N GLY A 27 -13.39 -5.89 2.49
CA GLY A 27 -13.02 -4.63 3.15
C GLY A 27 -11.81 -4.50 4.07
N THR A 28 -10.86 -5.43 4.11
CA THR A 28 -9.62 -5.17 4.86
C THR A 28 -8.42 -5.18 3.92
N SER A 29 -8.02 -3.98 3.47
CA SER A 29 -6.68 -3.74 2.94
C SER A 29 -5.68 -3.88 4.09
N LEU A 30 -5.31 -5.12 4.38
CA LEU A 30 -4.32 -5.44 5.39
C LEU A 30 -2.98 -4.79 4.98
N VAL A 31 -2.48 -3.89 5.82
CA VAL A 31 -1.14 -3.30 5.66
C VAL A 31 -0.16 -4.17 6.43
N LEU A 32 0.77 -4.79 5.70
CA LEU A 32 1.80 -5.67 6.23
C LEU A 32 3.16 -4.97 6.26
N THR A 33 4.01 -5.39 7.17
CA THR A 33 5.45 -5.07 7.13
C THR A 33 6.21 -6.12 6.30
N PRO A 34 7.41 -5.79 5.77
CA PRO A 34 8.28 -6.76 5.09
C PRO A 34 8.50 -8.07 5.86
N GLU A 35 8.69 -8.01 7.19
CA GLU A 35 8.82 -9.21 8.03
C GLU A 35 7.53 -10.06 8.04
N GLU A 36 6.37 -9.43 8.21
CA GLU A 36 5.08 -10.13 8.21
C GLU A 36 4.75 -10.71 6.83
N LEU A 37 5.14 -10.00 5.76
CA LEU A 37 4.95 -10.46 4.40
C LEU A 37 5.72 -11.75 4.13
N ILE A 38 6.98 -11.82 4.56
CA ILE A 38 7.79 -13.04 4.42
C ILE A 38 7.23 -14.16 5.30
N ALA A 39 6.80 -13.86 6.53
CA ALA A 39 6.20 -14.83 7.43
C ALA A 39 4.88 -15.42 6.89
N LYS A 40 4.11 -14.64 6.11
CA LYS A 40 2.82 -15.04 5.52
C LYS A 40 2.91 -15.48 4.05
N GLY A 41 4.09 -15.42 3.43
CA GLY A 41 4.30 -15.36 1.97
C GLY A 41 3.60 -16.42 1.10
N SER A 42 3.23 -17.58 1.66
CA SER A 42 2.50 -18.65 0.94
C SER A 42 0.98 -18.45 0.88
N ASP A 43 0.39 -17.74 1.85
CA ASP A 43 -1.08 -17.60 2.00
C ASP A 43 -1.62 -16.36 1.26
N VAL A 44 -0.70 -15.49 0.82
CA VAL A 44 -1.00 -14.12 0.37
C VAL A 44 -0.85 -13.94 -1.15
N SER A 45 -0.33 -14.96 -1.85
CA SER A 45 0.11 -14.88 -3.24
C SER A 45 -0.97 -14.46 -4.25
N THR A 46 -2.26 -14.67 -3.94
CA THR A 46 -3.36 -14.33 -4.86
C THR A 46 -4.14 -13.06 -4.48
N GLN A 47 -3.79 -12.40 -3.36
CA GLN A 47 -4.52 -11.24 -2.87
C GLN A 47 -3.72 -9.96 -3.07
N ARG A 48 -4.40 -8.87 -3.46
CA ARG A 48 -3.80 -7.53 -3.41
C ARG A 48 -3.50 -7.18 -1.97
N ILE A 49 -2.23 -6.92 -1.70
CA ILE A 49 -1.73 -6.52 -0.39
C ILE A 49 -1.13 -5.15 -0.42
N ARG A 50 -1.10 -4.54 0.76
CA ARG A 50 -0.45 -3.27 1.01
C ARG A 50 0.72 -3.52 1.94
N VAL A 51 1.89 -3.02 1.59
CA VAL A 51 3.12 -3.24 2.34
C VAL A 51 3.71 -1.90 2.72
N ALA A 52 3.89 -1.66 4.02
CA ALA A 52 4.56 -0.49 4.54
C ALA A 52 6.03 -0.84 4.85
N GLY A 53 6.96 -0.20 4.16
CA GLY A 53 8.38 -0.46 4.28
C GLY A 53 9.22 0.80 4.14
N ARG A 54 10.53 0.67 4.36
CA ARG A 54 11.53 1.69 4.11
C ARG A 54 12.42 1.26 2.96
N VAL A 55 12.74 2.16 2.02
CA VAL A 55 13.64 1.86 0.90
C VAL A 55 15.05 1.62 1.45
N ALA A 56 15.59 0.42 1.23
CA ALA A 56 16.93 0.07 1.69
C ALA A 56 18.01 0.89 0.93
N GLU A 57 19.19 1.06 1.52
CA GLU A 57 20.35 1.72 0.89
C GLU A 57 21.04 0.86 -0.19
N LEU A 58 20.41 -0.24 -0.60
CA LEU A 58 20.87 -1.13 -1.66
C LEU A 58 20.78 -0.46 -3.04
N PRO A 59 21.54 -0.96 -4.05
CA PRO A 59 21.47 -0.42 -5.39
C PRO A 59 20.04 -0.46 -5.95
N ILE A 60 19.59 0.70 -6.40
CA ILE A 60 18.30 0.92 -7.04
C ILE A 60 18.54 0.81 -8.55
N ASP A 61 17.97 -0.20 -9.20
CA ASP A 61 18.05 -0.41 -10.65
C ASP A 61 16.82 0.23 -11.30
N TYR A 62 17.04 1.29 -12.07
CA TYR A 62 16.00 1.99 -12.81
C TYR A 62 16.33 1.97 -14.30
N SER A 63 15.51 1.25 -15.08
CA SER A 63 15.61 1.17 -16.54
C SER A 63 14.41 1.86 -17.18
N LEU A 64 14.63 2.55 -18.31
CA LEU A 64 13.57 3.16 -19.11
C LEU A 64 13.26 2.37 -20.39
N GLU A 65 14.13 1.43 -20.76
CA GLU A 65 14.00 0.62 -21.98
C GLU A 65 13.90 -0.88 -21.61
N PRO A 66 13.02 -1.66 -22.25
CA PRO A 66 11.98 -1.27 -23.22
C PRO A 66 10.74 -0.57 -22.59
N GLU A 67 10.56 -0.69 -21.27
CA GLU A 67 9.49 -0.05 -20.48
C GLU A 67 10.07 0.43 -19.13
N PRO A 68 9.55 1.52 -18.53
CA PRO A 68 10.04 2.03 -17.25
C PRO A 68 9.87 0.98 -16.15
N THR A 69 11.00 0.56 -15.60
CA THR A 69 11.08 -0.50 -14.58
C THR A 69 12.01 -0.06 -13.46
N LEU A 70 11.48 -0.03 -12.24
CA LEU A 70 12.19 0.29 -11.02
C LEU A 70 12.28 -0.97 -10.13
N LYS A 71 13.50 -1.42 -9.87
CA LYS A 71 13.81 -2.50 -8.94
C LYS A 71 14.54 -1.94 -7.74
N PHE A 72 14.02 -2.25 -6.57
CA PHE A 72 14.60 -1.81 -5.30
C PHE A 72 14.25 -2.82 -4.22
N SER A 73 14.77 -2.61 -3.03
CA SER A 73 14.44 -3.43 -1.86
C SER A 73 13.86 -2.58 -0.75
N ILE A 74 12.95 -3.17 0.02
CA ILE A 74 12.39 -2.55 1.22
C ILE A 74 12.75 -3.35 2.45
N GLU A 75 12.96 -2.64 3.55
CA GLU A 75 13.15 -3.16 4.89
C GLU A 75 12.06 -2.63 5.83
N ASN A 76 12.06 -3.11 7.07
CA ASN A 76 11.09 -2.67 8.06
C ASN A 76 11.24 -1.18 8.41
N PRO A 77 10.14 -0.43 8.52
CA PRO A 77 10.20 0.98 8.90
C PRO A 77 10.74 1.14 10.32
N GLY A 78 11.64 2.12 10.52
CA GLY A 78 12.15 2.51 11.84
C GLY A 78 13.21 1.58 12.47
N LYS A 79 13.54 0.44 11.86
CA LYS A 79 14.68 -0.40 12.24
C LYS A 79 15.62 -0.54 11.04
N GLY A 80 16.85 -0.05 11.17
CA GLY A 80 17.90 -0.33 10.18
C GLY A 80 18.35 -1.78 10.37
N GLY A 81 18.18 -2.61 9.34
CA GLY A 81 18.48 -4.03 9.40
C GLY A 81 17.27 -4.87 9.83
N GLY A 82 16.94 -5.86 8.99
CA GLY A 82 15.79 -6.73 9.16
C GLY A 82 15.53 -7.55 7.90
N ALA A 83 14.31 -8.06 7.75
CA ALA A 83 13.92 -8.80 6.56
C ALA A 83 13.83 -7.86 5.34
N ILE A 84 14.49 -8.25 4.25
CA ILE A 84 14.56 -7.48 3.01
C ILE A 84 13.63 -8.12 1.99
N VAL A 85 12.76 -7.31 1.39
CA VAL A 85 11.85 -7.74 0.32
C VAL A 85 12.23 -7.02 -0.97
N ALA A 86 12.46 -7.80 -2.03
CA ALA A 86 12.67 -7.26 -3.37
C ALA A 86 11.34 -6.75 -3.94
N VAL A 87 11.37 -5.58 -4.56
CA VAL A 87 10.21 -4.92 -5.16
C VAL A 87 10.48 -4.65 -6.63
N LEU A 88 9.51 -4.99 -7.48
CA LEU A 88 9.49 -4.66 -8.90
C LEU A 88 8.31 -3.73 -9.19
N TYR A 89 8.59 -2.53 -9.66
CA TYR A 89 7.60 -1.53 -10.05
C TYR A 89 7.76 -1.21 -11.53
N LYS A 90 6.70 -1.37 -12.32
CA LYS A 90 6.71 -1.20 -13.78
C LYS A 90 6.01 0.11 -14.19
N ASP A 91 6.55 1.22 -13.70
CA ASP A 91 6.08 2.56 -14.06
C ASP A 91 7.22 3.57 -13.80
N LEU A 92 6.95 4.83 -14.11
CA LEU A 92 7.85 5.94 -13.83
C LEU A 92 8.14 6.04 -12.34
N LYS A 93 9.42 6.16 -12.00
CA LYS A 93 9.87 6.39 -10.62
C LYS A 93 9.23 7.68 -10.08
N PRO A 94 8.51 7.64 -8.94
CA PRO A 94 7.99 8.85 -8.31
C PRO A 94 9.12 9.83 -7.98
N ASP A 95 8.86 11.13 -8.11
CA ASP A 95 9.86 12.17 -7.88
C ASP A 95 10.42 12.13 -6.44
N MET A 96 9.53 11.88 -5.48
CA MET A 96 9.84 11.80 -4.05
C MET A 96 10.47 10.47 -3.61
N PHE A 97 10.73 9.54 -4.54
CA PHE A 97 11.36 8.27 -4.25
C PHE A 97 12.88 8.40 -4.08
N ALA A 98 13.38 7.99 -2.92
CA ALA A 98 14.79 7.93 -2.57
C ALA A 98 15.06 6.82 -1.53
N SER A 99 16.33 6.44 -1.36
CA SER A 99 16.76 5.55 -0.28
C SER A 99 16.46 6.14 1.10
N GLY A 100 16.21 5.26 2.08
CA GLY A 100 15.88 5.63 3.46
C GLY A 100 14.49 6.25 3.65
N ARG A 101 13.67 6.36 2.60
CA ARG A 101 12.29 6.88 2.69
C ARG A 101 11.31 5.79 3.07
N ASP A 102 10.31 6.15 3.86
CA ASP A 102 9.17 5.29 4.13
C ASP A 102 8.20 5.34 2.94
N VAL A 103 7.79 4.15 2.50
CA VAL A 103 6.95 3.91 1.32
C VAL A 103 5.81 2.96 1.66
N ILE A 104 4.71 3.12 0.95
CA ILE A 104 3.59 2.19 0.98
C ILE A 104 3.41 1.65 -0.43
N ILE A 105 3.45 0.33 -0.57
CA ILE A 105 3.38 -0.37 -1.84
C ILE A 105 2.11 -1.20 -1.88
N ASP A 106 1.29 -1.02 -2.91
CA ASP A 106 0.16 -1.91 -3.19
C ASP A 106 0.55 -2.86 -4.32
N GLY A 107 0.37 -4.17 -4.14
CA GLY A 107 0.84 -5.16 -5.10
C GLY A 107 0.42 -6.60 -4.81
N SER A 108 1.03 -7.53 -5.55
CA SER A 108 0.99 -8.98 -5.28
C SER A 108 2.37 -9.47 -4.87
N PHE A 109 2.44 -10.51 -4.05
CA PHE A 109 3.69 -11.14 -3.66
C PHE A 109 3.83 -12.48 -4.37
N GLU A 110 4.82 -12.59 -5.25
CA GLU A 110 5.01 -13.74 -6.13
C GLU A 110 6.49 -14.12 -6.16
N ASN A 111 6.80 -15.40 -5.94
CA ASN A 111 8.17 -15.94 -6.04
C ASN A 111 9.21 -15.14 -5.22
N GLY A 112 8.84 -14.62 -4.05
CA GLY A 112 9.72 -13.84 -3.19
C GLY A 112 9.92 -12.36 -3.61
N THR A 113 9.22 -11.91 -4.66
CA THR A 113 9.25 -10.53 -5.13
C THR A 113 7.87 -9.88 -4.98
N LEU A 114 7.85 -8.65 -4.48
CA LEU A 114 6.65 -7.82 -4.44
C LEU A 114 6.47 -7.11 -5.78
N LEU A 115 5.45 -7.50 -6.54
CA LEU A 115 5.05 -6.86 -7.78
C LEU A 115 4.19 -5.64 -7.45
N ALA A 116 4.80 -4.47 -7.44
CA ALA A 116 4.15 -3.21 -7.11
C ALA A 116 3.25 -2.75 -8.26
N THR A 117 1.97 -2.56 -7.96
CA THR A 117 1.00 -1.88 -8.85
C THR A 117 0.92 -0.39 -8.53
N ASN A 118 1.04 -0.01 -7.26
CA ASN A 118 1.17 1.39 -6.83
C ASN A 118 2.32 1.55 -5.84
N LEU A 119 3.04 2.66 -5.97
CA LEU A 119 4.11 3.06 -5.07
C LEU A 119 3.84 4.47 -4.54
N LEU A 120 3.53 4.55 -3.25
CA LEU A 120 3.30 5.80 -2.55
C LEU A 120 4.50 6.12 -1.68
N THR A 121 5.06 7.31 -1.87
CA THR A 121 6.15 7.84 -1.04
C THR A 121 5.54 8.79 -0.01
N GLN A 122 5.94 8.70 1.26
CA GLN A 122 5.48 9.66 2.24
C GLN A 122 6.20 11.00 2.04
N CYS A 123 5.42 12.09 1.95
CA CYS A 123 5.96 13.44 1.96
C CYS A 123 6.55 13.75 3.35
N PRO A 124 7.80 14.24 3.44
CA PRO A 124 8.41 14.67 4.69
C PRO A 124 7.92 16.07 5.08
N SER A 125 6.62 16.36 5.03
CA SER A 125 6.14 17.64 5.58
C SER A 125 5.94 17.48 7.09
N LYS A 126 7.08 17.45 7.80
CA LYS A 126 7.09 17.76 9.23
C LYS A 126 6.54 19.18 9.34
N TYR A 127 5.40 19.35 10.01
CA TYR A 127 4.91 20.68 10.37
C TYR A 127 5.93 21.31 11.32
N GLU A 128 6.61 22.34 10.84
CA GLU A 128 7.49 23.17 11.66
C GLU A 128 6.62 24.36 12.11
N PRO A 129 6.18 24.42 13.38
CA PRO A 129 5.37 25.53 13.83
C PRO A 129 6.16 26.83 13.64
N PRO A 130 5.53 27.91 13.13
CA PRO A 130 6.21 29.19 13.01
C PRO A 130 6.73 29.60 14.40
N SER A 131 8.03 29.86 14.50
CA SER A 131 8.61 30.46 15.70
C SER A 131 7.95 31.83 15.92
N PRO A 132 7.49 32.17 17.14
CA PRO A 132 6.73 33.40 17.42
C PRO A 132 7.53 34.71 17.28
N ASP A 133 8.74 34.70 16.71
CA ASP A 133 9.68 35.82 16.77
C ASP A 133 10.00 36.48 15.40
N LYS A 134 8.98 36.60 14.53
CA LYS A 134 9.07 37.51 13.37
C LYS A 134 7.89 38.46 13.36
N SER A 135 8.09 39.59 14.03
CA SER A 135 7.23 40.77 14.01
C SER A 135 6.95 41.20 12.57
N TYR A 136 5.68 41.18 12.18
CA TYR A 136 5.19 41.77 10.95
C TYR A 136 5.35 43.31 11.04
N SER A 137 6.45 43.86 10.52
CA SER A 137 6.54 45.30 10.26
C SER A 137 5.72 45.62 9.01
N LYS A 138 4.51 46.11 9.22
CA LYS A 138 3.65 46.65 8.17
C LYS A 138 4.32 47.89 7.54
N PRO A 139 4.60 47.93 6.23
CA PRO A 139 5.06 49.15 5.59
C PRO A 139 3.93 50.19 5.59
N GLN A 140 4.27 51.44 5.93
CA GLN A 140 3.36 52.59 5.90
C GLN A 140 3.02 53.01 4.48
#